data_AF-A0A318CYR8-F1
#
_entry.id   AF-A0A318CYR8-F1
#
_cell.length_a   1.000
_cell.length_b   1.000
_cell.length_c   1.000
_cell.angle_alpha   90.00
_cell.angle_beta   90.00
_cell.angle_gamma   90.00
#
_symmetry.space_group_name_H-M   'P 1'
#
loop_
_entity.id
_entity.type
_entity.pdbx_description
1 polymer ?
#
loop_
_entity_poly.entity_id
_entity_poly.type
_entity_poly.pdbx_seq_one_letter_code
_entity_poly.pdbx_strand_id
1 'polypeptide(L)'
;MEKTWKFRFFPGLVGLIFLLSACTQPTQETATALPKNKLNQLKLEAACKNDPLIAEVKKDLKDKVSVLELMKVYLQGLEEDASPTSPYMKKLERLFACGLADDVVEGHLYGLTLVLKKREHPYGGFLNQVWGTTLGSVSPWDGKMLQPISAEELEFYSQGFEKGHALTFLGINCFKEYEESPLNIAGMKVLSVWMRLKDVPEEEKLKYGYDKKGGLFIAGKAESVNPENSGKDIFQLNYRWKNLENPAPAKYLIDEIVRIADGLYLGELLLATECLFEDYDPEAGPGKYKYEGFGYFLLLDDRWNKERERLFPAVQ
;
A
#
# COMPACT_ATOMS: atom_id res chain seq x y z
N MET A 1 -61.85 -59.16 3.04
CA MET A 1 -62.38 -58.83 4.38
C MET A 1 -62.40 -57.32 4.47
N GLU A 2 -63.59 -56.70 4.34
CA GLU A 2 -64.31 -56.05 5.45
C GLU A 2 -63.46 -54.93 6.11
N LYS A 3 -63.83 -53.66 6.21
CA LYS A 3 -65.15 -53.03 6.39
C LYS A 3 -65.08 -51.52 6.08
N THR A 4 -66.26 -50.99 5.81
CA THR A 4 -66.68 -49.62 5.51
C THR A 4 -66.86 -48.71 6.75
N TRP A 5 -67.10 -47.40 6.48
CA TRP A 5 -67.69 -46.31 7.30
C TRP A 5 -66.75 -45.47 8.19
N LYS A 6 -66.95 -44.16 8.45
CA LYS A 6 -67.84 -43.09 7.95
C LYS A 6 -67.31 -41.72 8.44
N PHE A 7 -67.56 -40.67 7.64
CA PHE A 7 -67.83 -39.25 7.97
C PHE A 7 -67.33 -38.62 9.30
N ARG A 8 -66.69 -37.44 9.20
CA ARG A 8 -67.37 -36.15 9.48
C ARG A 8 -66.51 -34.92 9.13
N PHE A 9 -67.15 -33.99 8.45
CA PHE A 9 -66.74 -32.60 8.24
C PHE A 9 -66.78 -31.82 9.57
N PHE A 10 -65.78 -30.98 9.82
CA PHE A 10 -65.89 -29.80 10.69
C PHE A 10 -65.07 -28.66 10.04
N PRO A 11 -65.67 -27.51 9.71
CA PRO A 11 -64.95 -26.36 9.19
C PRO A 11 -64.43 -25.53 10.38
N GLY A 12 -63.12 -25.30 10.44
CA GLY A 12 -62.47 -24.54 11.50
C GLY A 12 -61.35 -23.68 10.92
N LEU A 13 -61.69 -22.41 10.76
CA LEU A 13 -60.85 -21.22 10.61
C LEU A 13 -59.44 -21.34 11.23
N VAL A 14 -58.42 -20.78 10.55
CA VAL A 14 -57.15 -20.16 11.01
C VAL A 14 -56.13 -20.44 9.89
N GLY A 15 -55.76 -19.48 9.03
CA GLY A 15 -55.02 -18.28 9.37
C GLY A 15 -53.74 -18.34 8.55
N LEU A 16 -53.66 -17.53 7.49
CA LEU A 16 -52.50 -17.44 6.60
C LEU A 16 -51.30 -16.93 7.42
N ILE A 17 -50.36 -17.81 7.75
CA ILE A 17 -49.05 -17.41 8.28
C ILE A 17 -48.12 -17.20 7.09
N PHE A 18 -48.00 -15.95 6.67
CA PHE A 18 -46.84 -15.51 5.88
C PHE A 18 -45.62 -15.55 6.79
N LEU A 19 -44.75 -16.54 6.57
CA LEU A 19 -43.39 -16.53 7.11
C LEU A 19 -42.61 -15.41 6.41
N LEU A 20 -42.57 -14.24 7.04
CA LEU A 20 -41.56 -13.21 6.78
C LEU A 20 -40.22 -13.79 7.23
N SER A 21 -39.47 -14.38 6.30
CA SER A 21 -38.03 -14.56 6.48
C SER A 21 -37.42 -13.17 6.65
N ALA A 22 -37.01 -12.86 7.89
CA ALA A 22 -36.16 -11.74 8.19
C ALA A 22 -34.79 -11.98 7.54
N CYS A 23 -34.64 -11.54 6.29
CA CYS A 23 -33.33 -11.25 5.74
C CYS A 23 -32.80 -10.02 6.49
N THR A 24 -32.09 -10.25 7.60
CA THR A 24 -31.18 -9.25 8.14
C THR A 24 -30.04 -9.10 7.14
N GLN A 25 -30.21 -8.18 6.20
CA GLN A 25 -29.10 -7.64 5.42
C GLN A 25 -28.17 -6.94 6.41
N PRO A 26 -26.84 -7.18 6.37
CA PRO A 26 -25.92 -6.34 7.11
C PRO A 26 -26.11 -4.92 6.60
N THR A 27 -26.33 -3.99 7.53
CA THR A 27 -26.40 -2.57 7.26
C THR A 27 -25.12 -2.19 6.52
N GLN A 28 -25.23 -1.96 5.21
CA GLN A 28 -24.21 -1.20 4.50
C GLN A 28 -24.17 0.16 5.20
N GLU A 29 -23.14 0.40 6.00
CA GLU A 29 -22.72 1.77 6.27
C GLU A 29 -22.54 2.41 4.90
N THR A 30 -23.51 3.26 4.55
CA THR A 30 -23.42 4.13 3.41
C THR A 30 -22.13 4.92 3.59
N ALA A 31 -21.16 4.67 2.71
CA ALA A 31 -19.96 5.48 2.58
C ALA A 31 -20.40 6.92 2.25
N THR A 32 -20.71 7.70 3.27
CA THR A 32 -20.98 9.13 3.15
C THR A 32 -19.74 9.75 2.55
N ALA A 33 -19.86 10.25 1.32
CA ALA A 33 -18.82 11.05 0.68
C ALA A 33 -18.39 12.14 1.67
N LEU A 34 -17.12 12.10 2.08
CA LEU A 34 -16.60 13.07 3.02
C LEU A 34 -16.68 14.47 2.39
N PRO A 35 -17.08 15.49 3.16
CA PRO A 35 -17.13 16.84 2.64
C PRO A 35 -15.72 17.27 2.20
N LYS A 36 -15.65 18.02 1.09
CA LYS A 36 -14.42 18.43 0.37
C LYS A 36 -13.32 19.05 1.26
N ASN A 37 -13.68 19.51 2.45
CA ASN A 37 -12.82 20.18 3.43
C ASN A 37 -11.95 19.25 4.31
N LYS A 38 -12.02 17.92 4.15
CA LYS A 38 -11.13 16.96 4.88
C LYS A 38 -9.95 16.43 4.07
N LEU A 39 -9.94 16.58 2.74
CA LEU A 39 -8.88 16.07 1.87
C LEU A 39 -7.67 17.01 1.77
N ASN A 40 -7.72 18.22 2.34
CA ASN A 40 -6.63 19.19 2.31
C ASN A 40 -5.96 19.40 3.68
N GLN A 41 -6.10 18.42 4.58
CA GLN A 41 -5.52 18.49 5.93
C GLN A 41 -4.34 17.54 6.06
N LEU A 42 -3.17 18.09 6.39
CA LEU A 42 -1.99 17.32 6.74
C LEU A 42 -2.07 16.85 8.20
N LYS A 43 -1.61 15.63 8.46
CA LYS A 43 -1.43 15.03 9.79
C LYS A 43 0.08 14.86 10.00
N LEU A 44 0.65 15.71 10.85
CA LEU A 44 2.08 15.78 11.07
C LEU A 44 2.38 15.77 12.57
N GLU A 45 3.58 15.36 12.92
CA GLU A 45 4.11 15.45 14.28
C GLU A 45 4.09 16.89 14.81
N ALA A 46 3.79 17.05 16.10
CA ALA A 46 3.71 18.36 16.74
C ALA A 46 5.05 19.12 16.68
N ALA A 47 6.18 18.39 16.73
CA ALA A 47 7.52 18.96 16.63
C ALA A 47 7.74 19.71 15.30
N CYS A 48 7.06 19.31 14.22
CA CYS A 48 7.17 19.92 12.90
C CYS A 48 6.31 21.18 12.73
N LYS A 49 5.64 21.68 13.78
CA LYS A 49 4.75 22.84 13.69
C LYS A 49 5.42 24.08 13.11
N ASN A 50 6.69 24.32 13.48
CA ASN A 50 7.45 25.51 13.09
C ASN A 50 8.52 25.20 12.03
N ASP A 51 8.46 24.04 11.38
CA ASP A 51 9.44 23.69 10.37
C ASP A 51 9.25 24.55 9.09
N PRO A 52 10.32 25.18 8.57
CA PRO A 52 10.21 26.10 7.44
C PRO A 52 9.78 25.40 6.14
N LEU A 53 10.26 24.19 5.87
CA LEU A 53 9.85 23.43 4.67
C LEU A 53 8.40 22.98 4.80
N ILE A 54 7.95 22.56 6.00
CA ILE A 54 6.54 22.27 6.24
C ILE A 54 5.65 23.52 6.07
N ALA A 55 6.15 24.71 6.44
CA ALA A 55 5.43 25.95 6.19
C ALA A 55 5.28 26.22 4.68
N GLU A 56 6.30 25.92 3.87
CA GLU A 56 6.22 25.97 2.40
C GLU A 56 5.24 24.93 1.85
N VAL A 57 5.28 23.67 2.32
CA VAL A 57 4.33 22.63 1.92
C VAL A 57 2.89 23.07 2.20
N LYS A 58 2.63 23.66 3.38
CA LYS A 58 1.31 24.21 3.73
C LYS A 58 0.90 25.38 2.84
N LYS A 59 1.86 26.21 2.44
CA LYS A 59 1.62 27.30 1.48
C LYS A 59 1.26 26.75 0.10
N ASP A 60 1.97 25.73 -0.38
CA ASP A 60 1.69 25.08 -1.67
C ASP A 60 0.31 24.40 -1.66
N LEU A 61 -0.11 23.85 -0.52
CA LEU A 61 -1.41 23.21 -0.32
C LEU A 61 -2.59 24.20 -0.30
N LYS A 62 -2.36 25.46 0.05
CA LYS A 62 -3.40 26.46 0.36
C LYS A 62 -4.46 26.59 -0.73
N ASP A 63 -4.03 26.55 -1.99
CA ASP A 63 -4.89 26.74 -3.16
C ASP A 63 -5.24 25.42 -3.87
N LYS A 64 -5.02 24.27 -3.20
CA LYS A 64 -5.36 22.94 -3.71
C LYS A 64 -6.62 22.39 -3.03
N VAL A 65 -7.33 21.56 -3.77
CA VAL A 65 -8.53 20.86 -3.30
C VAL A 65 -8.17 19.68 -2.39
N SER A 66 -7.00 19.07 -2.59
CA SER A 66 -6.57 17.90 -1.82
C SER A 66 -5.05 17.81 -1.67
N VAL A 67 -4.59 17.04 -0.67
CA VAL A 67 -3.17 16.67 -0.52
C VAL A 67 -2.68 15.89 -1.74
N LEU A 68 -3.54 15.09 -2.37
CA LEU A 68 -3.17 14.34 -3.58
C LEU A 68 -2.96 15.27 -4.79
N GLU A 69 -3.70 16.38 -4.89
CA GLU A 69 -3.44 17.42 -5.89
C GLU A 69 -2.11 18.13 -5.65
N LEU A 70 -1.72 18.36 -4.40
CA LEU A 70 -0.37 18.83 -4.06
C LEU A 70 0.69 17.81 -4.51
N MET A 71 0.50 16.52 -4.21
CA MET A 71 1.42 15.46 -4.63
C MET A 71 1.54 15.37 -6.16
N LYS A 72 0.46 15.64 -6.91
CA LYS A 72 0.52 15.75 -8.38
C LYS A 72 1.47 16.85 -8.85
N VAL A 73 1.43 18.03 -8.22
CA VAL A 73 2.36 19.12 -8.53
C VAL A 73 3.81 18.71 -8.22
N TYR A 74 4.03 18.02 -7.10
CA TYR A 74 5.36 17.56 -6.72
C TYR A 74 5.88 16.50 -7.69
N LEU A 75 5.04 15.54 -8.10
CA LEU A 75 5.36 14.57 -9.15
C LEU A 75 5.83 15.26 -10.42
N GLN A 76 5.07 16.24 -10.94
CA GLN A 76 5.42 16.98 -12.15
C GLN A 76 6.78 17.70 -12.01
N GLY A 77 7.02 18.32 -10.86
CA GLY A 77 8.31 18.95 -10.57
C GLY A 77 9.47 17.95 -10.47
N LEU A 78 9.21 16.74 -9.98
CA LEU A 78 10.21 15.66 -9.88
C LEU A 78 10.47 14.98 -11.24
N GLU A 79 9.52 15.01 -12.16
CA GLU A 79 9.75 14.59 -13.55
C GLU A 79 10.79 15.49 -14.24
N GLU A 80 10.80 16.78 -13.91
CA GLU A 80 11.78 17.76 -14.38
C GLU A 80 13.12 17.65 -13.62
N ASP A 81 13.09 17.63 -12.29
CA ASP A 81 14.27 17.55 -11.42
C ASP A 81 14.04 16.66 -10.20
N ALA A 82 14.54 15.43 -10.28
CA ALA A 82 14.56 14.44 -9.19
C ALA A 82 15.89 14.41 -8.42
N SER A 83 16.76 15.43 -8.54
CA SER A 83 18.01 15.48 -7.78
C SER A 83 17.76 15.65 -6.28
N PRO A 84 18.70 15.24 -5.41
CA PRO A 84 18.62 15.51 -3.97
C PRO A 84 18.56 17.01 -3.63
N THR A 85 18.98 17.88 -4.56
CA THR A 85 18.90 19.34 -4.39
C THR A 85 17.55 19.93 -4.80
N SER A 86 16.69 19.16 -5.47
CA SER A 86 15.36 19.58 -5.92
C SER A 86 14.52 20.08 -4.75
N PRO A 87 13.85 21.23 -4.87
CA PRO A 87 12.96 21.72 -3.83
C PRO A 87 11.79 20.75 -3.56
N TYR A 88 11.32 20.02 -4.58
CA TYR A 88 10.25 19.04 -4.41
C TYR A 88 10.72 17.80 -3.68
N MET A 89 11.95 17.34 -3.95
CA MET A 89 12.56 16.22 -3.22
C MET A 89 12.72 16.55 -1.74
N LYS A 90 13.30 17.71 -1.41
CA LYS A 90 13.45 18.16 -0.02
C LYS A 90 12.14 18.30 0.72
N LYS A 91 11.07 18.73 0.03
CA LYS A 91 9.73 18.82 0.61
C LYS A 91 9.13 17.44 0.86
N LEU A 92 9.34 16.45 0.00
CA LEU A 92 8.91 15.06 0.24
C LEU A 92 9.68 14.43 1.40
N GLU A 93 11.01 14.52 1.41
CA GLU A 93 11.87 14.07 2.51
C GLU A 93 11.40 14.65 3.84
N ARG A 94 11.16 15.97 3.87
CA ARG A 94 10.70 16.61 5.10
C ARG A 94 9.27 16.24 5.48
N LEU A 95 8.39 16.07 4.51
CA LEU A 95 7.02 15.62 4.76
C LEU A 95 7.01 14.20 5.33
N PHE A 96 7.88 13.31 4.85
CA PHE A 96 8.08 11.97 5.39
C PHE A 96 8.60 12.03 6.83
N ALA A 97 9.68 12.78 7.07
CA ALA A 97 10.24 12.95 8.41
C ALA A 97 9.23 13.51 9.43
N CYS A 98 8.25 14.29 8.98
CA CYS A 98 7.19 14.88 9.80
C CYS A 98 5.88 14.08 9.85
N GLY A 99 5.73 13.02 9.06
CA GLY A 99 4.53 12.17 9.05
C GLY A 99 4.41 11.34 10.33
N LEU A 100 3.22 10.79 10.58
CA LEU A 100 2.94 10.00 11.78
C LEU A 100 3.05 8.49 11.47
N ALA A 101 3.70 7.71 12.33
CA ALA A 101 3.54 6.26 12.31
C ALA A 101 2.17 5.88 12.89
N ASP A 102 1.47 4.99 12.20
CA ASP A 102 0.27 4.36 12.73
C ASP A 102 0.61 2.97 13.28
N ASP A 103 -0.09 2.54 14.33
CA ASP A 103 0.08 1.19 14.88
C ASP A 103 -0.63 0.12 14.03
N VAL A 104 -1.60 0.54 13.20
CA VAL A 104 -2.46 -0.33 12.40
C VAL A 104 -2.55 0.21 10.98
N VAL A 105 -2.09 -0.56 10.01
CA VAL A 105 -2.30 -0.32 8.58
C VAL A 105 -2.74 -1.64 7.95
N GLU A 106 -4.01 -1.71 7.55
CA GLU A 106 -4.64 -2.94 7.08
C GLU A 106 -5.53 -2.73 5.86
N GLY A 107 -5.87 -3.83 5.20
CA GLY A 107 -6.73 -3.84 4.02
C GLY A 107 -5.97 -3.60 2.72
N HIS A 108 -6.71 -3.26 1.68
CA HIS A 108 -6.17 -2.91 0.37
C HIS A 108 -5.86 -1.42 0.31
N LEU A 109 -4.64 -1.07 -0.10
CA LEU A 109 -4.20 0.30 -0.31
C LEU A 109 -3.69 0.46 -1.74
N TYR A 110 -4.25 1.42 -2.46
CA TYR A 110 -3.88 1.72 -3.84
C TYR A 110 -2.57 2.50 -3.89
N GLY A 111 -1.74 2.17 -4.88
CA GLY A 111 -0.41 2.72 -5.06
C GLY A 111 -0.36 3.89 -6.06
N LEU A 112 0.55 4.83 -5.78
CA LEU A 112 1.02 5.80 -6.76
C LEU A 112 2.51 6.06 -6.55
N THR A 113 3.34 5.74 -7.54
CA THR A 113 4.77 6.08 -7.50
C THR A 113 4.96 7.58 -7.73
N LEU A 114 5.72 8.26 -6.86
CA LEU A 114 6.03 9.68 -7.04
C LEU A 114 7.38 9.87 -7.73
N VAL A 115 8.41 9.17 -7.28
CA VAL A 115 9.76 9.30 -7.86
C VAL A 115 10.58 8.07 -7.53
N LEU A 116 11.45 7.68 -8.45
CA LEU A 116 12.46 6.64 -8.26
C LEU A 116 13.81 7.19 -8.75
N LYS A 117 14.89 6.93 -8.00
CA LYS A 117 16.24 7.33 -8.38
C LYS A 117 16.67 6.57 -9.62
N LYS A 118 17.16 7.28 -10.63
CA LYS A 118 17.41 6.70 -11.96
C LYS A 118 18.78 6.02 -12.14
N ARG A 119 19.81 6.31 -11.34
CA ARG A 119 21.21 6.11 -11.83
C ARG A 119 22.32 5.62 -10.89
N GLU A 120 22.09 5.37 -9.60
CA GLU A 120 23.24 5.07 -8.70
C GLU A 120 23.28 3.64 -8.14
N HIS A 121 22.19 2.88 -8.24
CA HIS A 121 22.14 1.50 -7.72
C HIS A 121 22.28 0.44 -8.83
N PRO A 122 22.99 -0.69 -8.62
CA PRO A 122 23.06 -1.80 -9.59
C PRO A 122 21.69 -2.32 -10.05
N TYR A 123 20.68 -2.24 -9.19
CA TYR A 123 19.29 -2.61 -9.52
C TYR A 123 18.42 -1.41 -9.90
N GLY A 124 18.98 -0.20 -9.97
CA GLY A 124 18.19 1.02 -10.10
C GLY A 124 17.46 1.14 -11.43
N GLY A 125 18.10 0.75 -12.53
CA GLY A 125 17.44 0.68 -13.84
C GLY A 125 16.25 -0.28 -13.85
N PHE A 126 16.39 -1.43 -13.17
CA PHE A 126 15.32 -2.42 -13.04
C PHE A 126 14.19 -1.96 -12.13
N LEU A 127 14.50 -1.37 -10.97
CA LEU A 127 13.48 -0.82 -10.07
C LEU A 127 12.66 0.28 -10.76
N ASN A 128 13.30 1.15 -11.56
CA ASN A 128 12.58 2.08 -12.42
C ASN A 128 11.69 1.37 -13.46
N GLN A 129 12.15 0.25 -14.00
CA GLN A 129 11.40 -0.53 -14.98
C GLN A 129 10.13 -1.18 -14.37
N VAL A 130 10.20 -1.60 -13.10
CA VAL A 130 9.11 -2.32 -12.40
C VAL A 130 8.17 -1.39 -11.64
N TRP A 131 8.69 -0.37 -10.97
CA TRP A 131 7.90 0.55 -10.14
C TRP A 131 7.62 1.89 -10.82
N GLY A 132 8.38 2.24 -11.87
CA GLY A 132 8.25 3.51 -12.58
C GLY A 132 7.43 3.40 -13.86
N THR A 133 7.05 4.55 -14.41
CA THR A 133 6.41 4.74 -15.72
C THR A 133 7.36 4.49 -16.91
N THR A 134 8.54 3.93 -16.67
CA THR A 134 9.57 3.80 -17.71
C THR A 134 9.31 2.68 -18.73
N LEU A 135 8.26 1.88 -18.54
CA LEU A 135 7.75 0.95 -19.55
C LEU A 135 6.41 1.39 -20.15
N GLY A 136 5.94 2.62 -19.93
CA GLY A 136 4.70 3.12 -20.54
C GLY A 136 4.04 4.21 -19.70
N SER A 137 2.96 4.81 -20.18
CA SER A 137 2.21 5.84 -19.46
C SER A 137 1.64 5.38 -18.10
N VAL A 138 1.74 4.09 -17.76
CA VAL A 138 1.13 3.49 -16.55
C VAL A 138 2.05 2.46 -15.90
N SER A 139 2.29 2.61 -14.60
CA SER A 139 3.04 1.65 -13.79
C SER A 139 2.23 0.36 -13.57
N PRO A 140 2.84 -0.84 -13.65
CA PRO A 140 2.16 -2.10 -13.33
C PRO A 140 1.89 -2.27 -11.84
N TRP A 141 2.62 -1.58 -10.95
CA TRP A 141 2.35 -1.64 -9.51
C TRP A 141 1.12 -0.80 -9.15
N ASP A 142 0.12 -1.41 -8.52
CA ASP A 142 -1.17 -0.77 -8.18
C ASP A 142 -1.41 -0.66 -6.67
N GLY A 143 -0.46 -1.10 -5.84
CA GLY A 143 -0.53 -0.90 -4.40
C GLY A 143 -0.12 -2.11 -3.58
N LYS A 144 -0.68 -2.21 -2.39
CA LYS A 144 -0.36 -3.26 -1.40
C LYS A 144 -1.61 -3.70 -0.66
N MET A 145 -1.63 -4.95 -0.24
CA MET A 145 -2.63 -5.50 0.68
C MET A 145 -1.94 -5.93 1.96
N LEU A 146 -2.52 -5.60 3.11
CA LEU A 146 -2.01 -5.95 4.43
C LEU A 146 -3.10 -6.63 5.25
N GLN A 147 -2.76 -7.75 5.88
CA GLN A 147 -3.68 -8.50 6.73
C GLN A 147 -2.99 -8.85 8.05
N PRO A 148 -3.69 -8.83 9.19
CA PRO A 148 -3.13 -9.29 10.45
C PRO A 148 -2.54 -10.69 10.30
N ILE A 149 -1.31 -10.89 10.78
CA ILE A 149 -0.63 -12.18 10.69
C ILE A 149 -0.88 -13.00 11.96
N SER A 150 -1.05 -14.31 11.84
CA SER A 150 -1.10 -15.19 13.00
C SER A 150 0.29 -15.34 13.65
N ALA A 151 0.33 -15.71 14.93
CA ALA A 151 1.60 -15.93 15.63
C ALA A 151 2.44 -17.05 15.00
N GLU A 152 1.79 -18.12 14.52
CA GLU A 152 2.44 -19.25 13.85
C GLU A 152 3.07 -18.82 12.52
N GLU A 153 2.33 -18.07 11.70
CA GLU A 153 2.86 -17.55 10.43
C GLU A 153 3.97 -16.53 10.67
N LEU A 154 3.84 -15.68 11.69
CA LEU A 154 4.88 -14.73 12.06
C LEU A 154 6.17 -15.45 12.45
N GLU A 155 6.08 -16.43 13.35
CA GLU A 155 7.21 -17.27 13.74
C GLU A 155 7.83 -17.96 12.53
N PHE A 156 7.02 -18.49 11.61
CA PHE A 156 7.53 -19.10 10.38
C PHE A 156 8.27 -18.09 9.50
N TYR A 157 7.63 -16.98 9.13
CA TYR A 157 8.19 -16.03 8.17
C TYR A 157 9.40 -15.28 8.74
N SER A 158 9.36 -14.90 10.03
CA SER A 158 10.47 -14.21 10.69
C SER A 158 11.51 -15.17 11.28
N GLN A 159 11.39 -16.47 11.03
CA GLN A 159 12.28 -17.51 11.61
C GLN A 159 12.37 -17.42 13.15
N GLY A 160 11.25 -17.07 13.78
CA GLY A 160 11.13 -16.91 15.22
C GLY A 160 11.77 -15.66 15.80
N PHE A 161 12.28 -14.73 15.00
CA PHE A 161 12.82 -13.46 15.52
C PHE A 161 11.72 -12.55 16.05
N GLU A 162 10.67 -12.32 15.26
CA GLU A 162 9.48 -11.59 15.70
C GLU A 162 8.66 -12.45 16.66
N LYS A 163 8.33 -11.89 17.83
CA LYS A 163 7.61 -12.60 18.90
C LYS A 163 6.14 -12.22 19.01
N GLY A 164 5.63 -11.38 18.11
CA GLY A 164 4.24 -10.94 18.10
C GLY A 164 3.85 -10.06 19.31
N HIS A 165 4.83 -9.41 19.96
CA HIS A 165 4.55 -8.47 21.05
C HIS A 165 3.88 -7.18 20.57
N ALA A 166 4.16 -6.78 19.33
CA ALA A 166 3.50 -5.70 18.63
C ALA A 166 2.55 -6.28 17.58
N LEU A 167 1.54 -5.49 17.18
CA LEU A 167 0.69 -5.87 16.07
C LEU A 167 1.50 -5.91 14.78
N THR A 168 1.39 -7.02 14.06
CA THR A 168 2.15 -7.30 12.84
C THR A 168 1.21 -7.77 11.74
N PHE A 169 1.61 -7.56 10.50
CA PHE A 169 0.82 -7.84 9.31
C PHE A 169 1.65 -8.61 8.29
N LEU A 170 1.01 -9.53 7.59
CA LEU A 170 1.53 -10.09 6.35
C LEU A 170 1.01 -9.23 5.21
N GLY A 171 1.94 -8.67 4.45
CA GLY A 171 1.61 -7.85 3.30
C GLY A 171 2.07 -8.44 1.98
N ILE A 172 1.45 -8.00 0.90
CA ILE A 172 1.78 -8.39 -0.48
C ILE A 172 1.58 -7.21 -1.43
N ASN A 173 2.40 -7.09 -2.48
CA ASN A 173 2.18 -6.07 -3.51
C ASN A 173 1.11 -6.54 -4.51
N CYS A 174 0.33 -5.59 -5.00
CA CYS A 174 -0.71 -5.77 -5.99
C CYS A 174 -0.28 -5.15 -7.33
N PHE A 175 -0.60 -5.84 -8.43
CA PHE A 175 -0.18 -5.45 -9.77
C PHE A 175 -1.35 -5.52 -10.75
N LYS A 176 -1.43 -4.53 -11.64
CA LYS A 176 -2.51 -4.35 -12.59
C LYS A 176 -2.02 -4.38 -14.03
N GLU A 177 -2.74 -5.13 -14.85
CA GLU A 177 -2.61 -5.17 -16.29
C GLU A 177 -3.50 -4.11 -16.94
N TYR A 178 -2.94 -3.36 -17.88
CA TYR A 178 -3.68 -2.37 -18.66
C TYR A 178 -3.74 -2.86 -20.10
N GLU A 179 -4.89 -3.40 -20.52
CA GLU A 179 -5.09 -3.98 -21.86
C GLU A 179 -4.77 -3.00 -22.99
N GLU A 180 -5.02 -1.70 -22.75
CA GLU A 180 -4.75 -0.61 -23.69
C GLU A 180 -3.25 -0.24 -23.77
N SER A 181 -2.39 -0.85 -22.95
CA SER A 181 -0.95 -0.61 -22.94
C SER A 181 -0.17 -1.92 -23.19
N PRO A 182 0.17 -2.23 -24.46
CA PRO A 182 0.93 -3.43 -24.81
C PRO A 182 2.27 -3.55 -24.08
N LEU A 183 2.91 -2.41 -23.78
CA LEU A 183 4.16 -2.39 -23.02
C LEU A 183 3.95 -2.77 -21.56
N ASN A 184 2.85 -2.32 -20.94
CA ASN A 184 2.47 -2.77 -19.59
C ASN A 184 2.25 -4.29 -19.57
N ILE A 185 1.49 -4.84 -20.51
CA ILE A 185 1.25 -6.28 -20.62
C ILE A 185 2.55 -7.06 -20.79
N ALA A 186 3.46 -6.60 -21.65
CA ALA A 186 4.75 -7.23 -21.85
C ALA A 186 5.62 -7.17 -20.58
N GLY A 187 5.67 -6.01 -19.91
CA GLY A 187 6.35 -5.81 -18.63
C GLY A 187 5.79 -6.74 -17.54
N MET A 188 4.47 -6.87 -17.45
CA MET A 188 3.80 -7.74 -16.50
C MET A 188 4.13 -9.22 -16.70
N LYS A 189 4.30 -9.69 -17.94
CA LYS A 189 4.77 -11.07 -18.19
C LYS A 189 6.18 -11.31 -17.68
N VAL A 190 7.10 -10.39 -17.95
CA VAL A 190 8.48 -10.47 -17.45
C VAL A 190 8.49 -10.44 -15.92
N LEU A 191 7.73 -9.51 -15.34
CA LEU A 191 7.61 -9.36 -13.91
C LEU A 191 7.01 -10.59 -13.24
N SER A 192 5.99 -11.21 -13.86
CA SER A 192 5.34 -12.41 -13.35
C SER A 192 6.31 -13.58 -13.21
N VAL A 193 7.17 -13.79 -14.22
CA VAL A 193 8.20 -14.83 -14.16
C VAL A 193 9.26 -14.50 -13.10
N TRP A 194 9.74 -13.26 -13.10
CA TRP A 194 10.84 -12.83 -12.23
C TRP A 194 10.45 -12.81 -10.75
N MET A 195 9.35 -12.11 -10.43
CA MET A 195 8.82 -11.90 -9.09
C MET A 195 7.89 -13.02 -8.62
N ARG A 196 7.69 -14.05 -9.45
CA ARG A 196 6.77 -15.17 -9.21
C ARG A 196 5.36 -14.69 -8.86
N LEU A 197 4.87 -13.69 -9.62
CA LEU A 197 3.54 -13.15 -9.38
C LEU A 197 2.48 -14.22 -9.66
N LYS A 198 1.44 -14.24 -8.83
CA LYS A 198 0.31 -15.15 -8.96
C LYS A 198 -0.91 -14.38 -9.46
N ASP A 199 -1.67 -15.00 -10.34
CA ASP A 199 -3.01 -14.54 -10.69
C ASP A 199 -3.90 -14.52 -9.45
N VAL A 200 -4.79 -13.53 -9.38
CA VAL A 200 -5.72 -13.40 -8.28
C VAL A 200 -7.08 -13.99 -8.66
N PRO A 201 -7.85 -14.52 -7.69
CA PRO A 201 -9.20 -14.99 -7.95
C PRO A 201 -10.08 -13.88 -8.54
N GLU A 202 -11.02 -14.25 -9.40
CA GLU A 202 -11.90 -13.29 -10.08
C GLU A 202 -12.68 -12.41 -9.10
N GLU A 203 -13.09 -12.95 -7.94
CA GLU A 203 -13.77 -12.16 -6.90
C GLU A 203 -12.89 -11.02 -6.35
N GLU A 204 -11.59 -11.28 -6.19
CA GLU A 204 -10.61 -10.34 -5.65
C GLU A 204 -10.30 -9.27 -6.70
N LYS A 205 -10.16 -9.70 -7.96
CA LYS A 205 -9.99 -8.81 -9.12
C LYS A 205 -11.19 -7.88 -9.30
N LEU A 206 -12.42 -8.40 -9.24
CA LEU A 206 -13.64 -7.59 -9.34
C LEU A 206 -13.78 -6.58 -8.19
N LYS A 207 -13.31 -6.96 -6.99
CA LYS A 207 -13.41 -6.10 -5.81
C LYS A 207 -12.38 -4.97 -5.81
N TYR A 208 -11.12 -5.26 -6.14
CA TYR A 208 -10.02 -4.33 -5.94
C TYR A 208 -9.38 -3.82 -7.24
N GLY A 209 -9.57 -4.51 -8.36
CA GLY A 209 -9.19 -4.05 -9.69
C GLY A 209 -7.76 -4.35 -10.13
N TYR A 210 -7.01 -5.17 -9.38
CA TYR A 210 -5.69 -5.67 -9.77
C TYR A 210 -5.75 -7.13 -10.25
N ASP A 211 -4.73 -7.55 -10.99
CA ASP A 211 -4.70 -8.83 -11.72
C ASP A 211 -3.78 -9.86 -11.08
N LYS A 212 -2.70 -9.40 -10.44
CA LYS A 212 -1.70 -10.27 -9.85
C LYS A 212 -1.21 -9.77 -8.50
N LYS A 213 -0.68 -10.69 -7.71
CA LYS A 213 -0.04 -10.39 -6.41
C LYS A 213 1.28 -11.14 -6.24
N GLY A 214 2.21 -10.53 -5.53
CA GLY A 214 3.52 -11.10 -5.22
C GLY A 214 4.40 -10.16 -4.40
N GLY A 215 5.61 -10.60 -4.06
CA GLY A 215 6.52 -9.83 -3.22
C GLY A 215 5.95 -9.66 -1.80
N LEU A 216 6.00 -10.73 -1.00
CA LEU A 216 5.50 -10.73 0.38
C LEU A 216 6.39 -9.86 1.27
N PHE A 217 5.84 -9.35 2.36
CA PHE A 217 6.59 -8.63 3.37
C PHE A 217 5.94 -8.77 4.74
N ILE A 218 6.75 -8.65 5.79
CA ILE A 218 6.26 -8.52 7.17
C ILE A 218 6.22 -7.04 7.50
N ALA A 219 5.07 -6.56 7.98
CA ALA A 219 4.88 -5.15 8.30
C ALA A 219 4.45 -4.91 9.73
N GLY A 220 4.90 -3.81 10.31
CA GLY A 220 4.59 -3.41 11.67
C GLY A 220 5.32 -2.14 12.07
N LYS A 221 5.03 -1.66 13.28
CA LYS A 221 5.72 -0.48 13.82
C LYS A 221 7.17 -0.82 14.16
N ALA A 222 8.09 0.04 13.74
CA ALA A 222 9.52 -0.08 14.04
C ALA A 222 10.19 1.30 14.04
N GLU A 223 11.45 1.36 14.43
CA GLU A 223 12.29 2.52 14.16
C GLU A 223 12.79 2.51 12.70
N SER A 224 12.96 3.70 12.13
CA SER A 224 13.48 3.86 10.77
C SER A 224 14.91 3.30 10.65
N VAL A 225 15.15 2.55 9.56
CA VAL A 225 16.47 2.08 9.14
C VAL A 225 17.22 3.12 8.31
N ASN A 226 16.53 4.18 7.86
CA ASN A 226 17.13 5.31 7.17
C ASN A 226 17.91 6.18 8.18
N PRO A 227 19.23 6.35 8.01
CA PRO A 227 20.04 7.16 8.92
C PRO A 227 19.57 8.61 9.06
N GLU A 228 18.94 9.18 8.03
CA GLU A 228 18.42 10.55 8.05
C GLU A 228 17.18 10.70 8.95
N ASN A 229 16.48 9.60 9.21
CA ASN A 229 15.29 9.50 10.06
C ASN A 229 15.57 8.64 11.31
N SER A 230 16.84 8.49 11.71
CA SER A 230 17.23 7.61 12.81
C SER A 230 16.45 7.87 14.11
N GLY A 231 15.91 6.79 14.69
CA GLY A 231 15.09 6.83 15.91
C GLY A 231 13.66 7.33 15.73
N LYS A 232 13.22 7.60 14.49
CA LYS A 232 11.82 7.92 14.18
C LYS A 232 10.99 6.63 14.15
N ASP A 233 9.85 6.65 14.84
CA ASP A 233 8.81 5.64 14.67
C ASP A 233 8.24 5.71 13.24
N ILE A 234 8.19 4.56 12.57
CA ILE A 234 7.61 4.36 11.24
C ILE A 234 6.76 3.09 11.22
N PHE A 235 5.97 2.90 10.17
CA PHE A 235 5.41 1.60 9.86
C PHE A 235 6.28 0.96 8.78
N GLN A 236 7.03 -0.06 9.15
CA GLN A 236 8.02 -0.72 8.29
C GLN A 236 7.37 -1.85 7.50
N LEU A 237 7.81 -2.05 6.26
CA LEU A 237 7.45 -3.17 5.41
C LEU A 237 8.74 -3.89 5.01
N ASN A 238 9.05 -4.99 5.69
CA ASN A 238 10.30 -5.71 5.56
C ASN A 238 10.16 -6.92 4.62
N TYR A 239 10.83 -6.86 3.47
CA TYR A 239 10.81 -7.88 2.42
C TYR A 239 11.92 -8.91 2.55
N ARG A 240 12.82 -8.73 3.52
CA ARG A 240 14.13 -9.37 3.52
C ARG A 240 14.15 -10.74 4.19
N TRP A 241 13.10 -11.07 4.95
CA TRP A 241 12.98 -12.35 5.62
C TRP A 241 13.12 -13.52 4.65
N LYS A 242 13.99 -14.46 4.98
CA LYS A 242 14.36 -15.58 4.10
C LYS A 242 13.15 -16.40 3.67
N ASN A 243 12.25 -16.68 4.60
CA ASN A 243 11.07 -17.53 4.37
C ASN A 243 9.96 -16.82 3.57
N LEU A 244 10.10 -15.53 3.26
CA LEU A 244 9.24 -14.87 2.27
C LEU A 244 9.58 -15.28 0.83
N GLU A 245 10.77 -15.85 0.62
CA GLU A 245 11.27 -16.33 -0.68
C GLU A 245 11.27 -15.26 -1.79
N ASN A 246 11.41 -13.99 -1.41
CA ASN A 246 11.44 -12.89 -2.37
C ASN A 246 12.69 -12.99 -3.28
N PRO A 247 12.54 -12.84 -4.60
CA PRO A 247 13.69 -12.73 -5.49
C PRO A 247 14.35 -11.35 -5.34
N ALA A 248 15.60 -11.22 -5.82
CA ALA A 248 16.23 -9.91 -5.96
C ALA A 248 15.44 -9.03 -6.96
N PRO A 249 15.31 -7.72 -6.75
CA PRO A 249 15.88 -6.94 -5.64
C PRO A 249 14.98 -6.89 -4.39
N ALA A 250 13.77 -7.47 -4.42
CA ALA A 250 12.82 -7.35 -3.31
C ALA A 250 13.38 -7.87 -1.97
N LYS A 251 14.18 -8.94 -1.97
CA LYS A 251 14.85 -9.40 -0.75
C LYS A 251 15.89 -8.44 -0.13
N TYR A 252 16.20 -7.32 -0.79
CA TYR A 252 17.10 -6.28 -0.28
C TYR A 252 16.36 -5.03 0.18
N LEU A 253 15.03 -5.05 0.11
CA LEU A 253 14.17 -3.88 0.19
C LEU A 253 13.52 -3.80 1.58
N ILE A 254 13.45 -2.57 2.10
CA ILE A 254 12.58 -2.20 3.20
C ILE A 254 11.82 -0.97 2.72
N ASP A 255 10.49 -1.00 2.77
CA ASP A 255 9.74 0.25 2.67
C ASP A 255 9.44 0.75 4.08
N GLU A 256 9.38 2.07 4.23
CA GLU A 256 8.86 2.71 5.42
C GLU A 256 7.73 3.63 5.02
N ILE A 257 6.63 3.61 5.77
CA ILE A 257 5.49 4.48 5.50
C ILE A 257 5.11 5.28 6.73
N VAL A 258 4.64 6.50 6.45
CA VAL A 258 4.07 7.41 7.45
C VAL A 258 2.75 7.97 6.93
N ARG A 259 1.79 8.16 7.83
CA ARG A 259 0.54 8.84 7.51
C ARG A 259 0.77 10.35 7.42
N ILE A 260 0.37 10.92 6.29
CA ILE A 260 0.45 12.38 6.03
C ILE A 260 -0.92 13.03 5.94
N ALA A 261 -1.97 12.26 5.72
CA ALA A 261 -3.38 12.63 5.90
C ALA A 261 -4.18 11.37 6.25
N ASP A 262 -5.38 11.50 6.81
CA ASP A 262 -6.19 10.32 7.16
C ASP A 262 -6.37 9.43 5.92
N GLY A 263 -5.95 8.17 5.97
CA GLY A 263 -6.03 7.19 4.86
C GLY A 263 -5.06 7.42 3.69
N LEU A 264 -4.12 8.35 3.83
CA LEU A 264 -3.07 8.64 2.84
C LEU A 264 -1.70 8.55 3.50
N TYR A 265 -0.89 7.63 3.00
CA TYR A 265 0.44 7.37 3.50
C TYR A 265 1.49 7.75 2.46
N LEU A 266 2.55 8.41 2.91
CA LEU A 266 3.77 8.63 2.14
C LEU A 266 4.76 7.55 2.52
N GLY A 267 5.24 6.82 1.50
CA GLY A 267 6.25 5.79 1.65
C GLY A 267 7.58 6.20 1.07
N GLU A 268 8.66 5.81 1.73
CA GLU A 268 10.00 5.78 1.17
C GLU A 268 10.42 4.34 0.91
N LEU A 269 11.12 4.16 -0.21
CA LEU A 269 11.63 2.87 -0.67
C LEU A 269 13.12 2.82 -0.35
N LEU A 270 13.55 1.94 0.55
CA LEU A 270 14.95 1.80 0.96
C LEU A 270 15.52 0.49 0.41
N LEU A 271 16.75 0.58 -0.10
CA LEU A 271 17.45 -0.58 -0.65
C LEU A 271 18.81 -0.71 0.03
N ALA A 272 19.14 -1.91 0.48
CA ALA A 272 20.50 -2.16 0.94
C ALA A 272 21.49 -2.09 -0.21
N THR A 273 22.64 -1.47 0.04
CA THR A 273 23.74 -1.38 -0.91
C THR A 273 24.92 -2.27 -0.53
N GLU A 274 24.95 -2.77 0.72
CA GLU A 274 25.91 -3.74 1.23
C GLU A 274 25.24 -5.08 1.60
N CYS A 275 26.05 -6.15 1.74
CA CYS A 275 25.59 -7.51 2.02
C CYS A 275 24.57 -8.07 1.01
N LEU A 276 24.65 -7.66 -0.26
CA LEU A 276 23.73 -8.08 -1.33
C LEU A 276 23.77 -9.58 -1.65
N PHE A 277 24.71 -10.36 -1.13
CA PHE A 277 24.78 -11.81 -1.39
C PHE A 277 24.61 -12.65 -0.13
N GLU A 278 24.27 -12.01 0.97
CA GLU A 278 24.03 -12.66 2.26
C GLU A 278 22.52 -12.76 2.52
N ASP A 279 22.15 -13.74 3.34
CA ASP A 279 20.82 -13.79 3.92
C ASP A 279 20.64 -12.61 4.90
N TYR A 280 19.40 -12.14 5.05
CA TYR A 280 19.11 -11.10 6.03
C TYR A 280 19.31 -11.64 7.45
N ASP A 281 20.01 -10.83 8.24
CA ASP A 281 20.36 -11.08 9.62
C ASP A 281 19.63 -10.02 10.46
N PRO A 282 18.53 -10.40 11.13
CA PRO A 282 17.70 -9.45 11.88
C PRO A 282 18.38 -8.96 13.18
N GLU A 283 19.44 -9.64 13.64
CA GLU A 283 20.23 -9.20 14.80
C GLU A 283 21.24 -8.10 14.42
N ALA A 284 21.58 -8.00 13.13
CA ALA A 284 22.44 -6.94 12.66
C ALA A 284 21.72 -5.59 12.64
N GLY A 285 22.38 -4.57 13.22
CA GLY A 285 21.89 -3.19 13.12
C GLY A 285 21.80 -2.71 11.66
N PRO A 286 20.90 -1.76 11.35
CA PRO A 286 20.62 -1.32 9.98
C PRO A 286 21.85 -0.75 9.25
N GLY A 287 22.81 -0.21 10.00
CA GLY A 287 24.08 0.30 9.47
C GLY A 287 24.96 -0.74 8.75
N LYS A 288 24.75 -2.05 9.00
CA LYS A 288 25.43 -3.15 8.26
C LYS A 288 25.05 -3.18 6.78
N TYR A 289 23.82 -2.79 6.46
CA TYR A 289 23.25 -2.95 5.12
C TYR A 289 23.37 -1.70 4.25
N LYS A 290 23.75 -0.56 4.84
CA LYS A 290 23.86 0.74 4.18
C LYS A 290 22.63 1.06 3.33
N TYR A 291 21.46 1.09 3.96
CA TYR A 291 20.22 1.43 3.26
C TYR A 291 20.31 2.82 2.63
N GLU A 292 19.92 2.89 1.36
CA GLU A 292 19.81 4.14 0.62
C GLU A 292 18.37 4.34 0.15
N GLY A 293 17.87 5.58 0.29
CA GLY A 293 16.58 5.99 -0.25
C GLY A 293 16.59 5.89 -1.77
N PHE A 294 15.73 5.04 -2.32
CA PHE A 294 15.59 4.80 -3.75
C PHE A 294 14.40 5.53 -4.36
N GLY A 295 13.44 5.99 -3.57
CA GLY A 295 12.32 6.76 -4.08
C GLY A 295 11.17 6.94 -3.08
N TYR A 296 10.12 7.60 -3.56
CA TYR A 296 8.90 7.86 -2.80
C TYR A 296 7.66 7.37 -3.54
N PHE A 297 6.68 6.90 -2.78
CA PHE A 297 5.38 6.46 -3.27
C PHE A 297 4.27 6.86 -2.30
N LEU A 298 3.02 6.74 -2.74
CA LEU A 298 1.84 6.90 -1.91
C LEU A 298 1.09 5.58 -1.79
N LEU A 299 0.47 5.37 -0.62
CA LEU A 299 -0.57 4.37 -0.40
C LEU A 299 -1.87 5.06 0.00
N LEU A 300 -2.97 4.61 -0.60
CA LEU A 300 -4.24 5.34 -0.66
C LEU A 300 -5.37 4.38 -0.26
N ASP A 301 -6.22 4.79 0.68
CA ASP A 301 -7.50 4.10 0.89
C ASP A 301 -8.47 4.26 -0.31
N ASP A 302 -9.60 3.55 -0.29
CA ASP A 302 -10.65 3.62 -1.32
C ASP A 302 -11.12 5.05 -1.63
N ARG A 303 -11.16 5.92 -0.61
CA ARG A 303 -11.59 7.31 -0.78
C ARG A 303 -10.55 8.09 -1.58
N TRP A 304 -9.26 7.91 -1.27
CA TRP A 304 -8.19 8.54 -2.00
C TRP A 304 -8.01 7.96 -3.39
N ASN A 305 -8.31 6.68 -3.61
CA ASN A 305 -8.28 6.09 -4.95
C ASN A 305 -9.27 6.75 -5.92
N LYS A 306 -10.47 7.13 -5.46
CA LYS A 306 -11.42 7.91 -6.29
C LYS A 306 -10.84 9.26 -6.72
N GLU A 307 -10.12 9.93 -5.83
CA GLU A 307 -9.43 11.18 -6.15
C GLU A 307 -8.22 10.94 -7.06
N ARG A 308 -7.50 9.82 -6.89
CA ARG A 308 -6.43 9.37 -7.79
C ARG A 308 -6.95 9.21 -9.21
N GLU A 309 -8.04 8.49 -9.40
CA GLU A 309 -8.64 8.25 -10.72
C GLU A 309 -9.05 9.56 -11.42
N ARG A 310 -9.51 10.56 -10.65
CA ARG A 310 -9.82 11.90 -11.17
C ARG A 310 -8.57 12.67 -11.59
N LEU A 311 -7.49 12.58 -10.82
CA LEU A 311 -6.26 13.37 -11.01
C LEU A 311 -5.26 12.73 -11.97
N PHE A 312 -5.23 11.40 -12.03
CA PHE A 312 -4.30 10.55 -12.76
C PHE A 312 -5.08 9.48 -13.55
N PRO A 313 -5.81 9.87 -14.60
CA PRO A 313 -6.51 8.91 -15.44
C PRO A 313 -5.49 7.95 -16.08
N ALA A 314 -5.71 6.65 -15.92
CA ALA A 314 -4.77 5.61 -16.33
C ALA A 314 -4.56 5.56 -17.86
N VAL A 315 -5.56 5.95 -18.64
CA VAL A 315 -5.43 6.06 -20.10
C VAL A 315 -6.10 7.35 -20.55
N GLN A 316 -5.43 8.07 -21.45
CA GLN A 316 -5.98 9.20 -22.22
C GLN A 316 -6.02 8.81 -23.70
#